data_AF-A0A141RNB6-F1
#
_entry.id   AF-A0A141RNB6-F1
#
_cell.length_a   1.000
_cell.length_b   1.000
_cell.length_c   1.000
_cell.angle_alpha   90.00
_cell.angle_beta   90.00
_cell.angle_gamma   90.00
#
_symmetry.space_group_name_H-M   'P 1'
#
loop_
_entity.id
_entity.type
_entity.pdbx_description
1 polymer ?
#
loop_
_entity_poly.entity_id
_entity_poly.type
_entity_poly.pdbx_seq_one_letter_code
_entity_poly.pdbx_strand_id
1 'polypeptide(L)'
;VSDGDVMKSIATYESRTVSTGTGSTMVVFDDETVASKVQALSGKKVMDIATRKVVAATPDQHVGEVARILAKKQFKKLPVVDGDGRLVGVIRRKSVMEHAFDALFPKDDR
;
A
#
# COMPACT_ATOMS: atom_id res chain seq x y z
N VAL A 1 -2.44 3.72 3.72
CA VAL A 1 -2.65 4.01 2.28
C VAL A 1 -1.31 4.17 1.59
N SER A 2 -1.12 3.45 0.50
CA SER A 2 -0.02 3.53 -0.45
C SER A 2 -0.54 3.94 -1.84
N ASP A 3 0.37 4.24 -2.76
CA ASP A 3 0.04 4.40 -4.18
C ASP A 3 -0.63 3.15 -4.78
N GLY A 4 -0.29 1.95 -4.29
CA GLY A 4 -0.97 0.72 -4.67
C GLY A 4 -2.43 0.66 -4.19
N ASP A 5 -2.74 1.21 -3.02
CA ASP A 5 -4.13 1.31 -2.54
C ASP A 5 -4.96 2.26 -3.41
N VAL A 6 -4.36 3.39 -3.81
CA VAL A 6 -4.98 4.36 -4.73
C VAL A 6 -5.21 3.73 -6.09
N MET A 7 -4.18 3.11 -6.67
CA MET A 7 -4.27 2.45 -7.98
C MET A 7 -5.31 1.34 -7.97
N LYS A 8 -5.34 0.52 -6.92
CA LYS A 8 -6.37 -0.52 -6.75
C LYS A 8 -7.77 0.09 -6.71
N SER A 9 -7.97 1.20 -6.00
CA SER A 9 -9.28 1.85 -5.92
C SER A 9 -9.77 2.38 -7.27
N ILE A 10 -8.88 2.88 -8.14
CA ILE A 10 -9.29 3.42 -9.46
C ILE A 10 -9.35 2.33 -10.54
N ALA A 11 -8.59 1.25 -10.39
CA ALA A 11 -8.56 0.14 -11.34
C ALA A 11 -9.63 -0.93 -11.08
N THR A 12 -10.39 -0.81 -9.97
CA THR A 12 -11.47 -1.75 -9.68
C THR A 12 -12.63 -1.48 -10.63
N TYR A 13 -12.99 -2.50 -11.40
CA TYR A 13 -14.23 -2.53 -12.18
C TYR A 13 -15.30 -3.25 -11.36
N GLU A 14 -16.45 -2.62 -11.21
CA GLU A 14 -17.62 -3.25 -10.64
C GLU A 14 -18.38 -3.99 -11.74
N SER A 15 -18.72 -5.23 -11.45
CA SER A 15 -19.67 -5.99 -12.25
C SER A 15 -20.93 -6.23 -11.43
N ARG A 16 -22.07 -6.06 -12.09
CA ARG A 16 -23.39 -6.30 -11.52
C ARG A 16 -24.07 -7.42 -12.30
N THR A 17 -24.70 -8.32 -11.56
CA THR A 17 -25.46 -9.41 -12.15
C THR A 17 -26.93 -9.01 -12.26
N VAL A 18 -27.48 -9.08 -13.47
CA VAL A 18 -28.87 -8.69 -13.76
C VAL A 18 -29.62 -9.92 -14.29
N SER A 19 -30.70 -10.30 -13.62
CA SER A 19 -31.62 -11.33 -14.11
C SER A 19 -32.52 -10.75 -15.20
N THR A 20 -32.59 -11.41 -16.36
CA THR A 20 -33.32 -10.88 -17.53
C THR A 20 -34.78 -11.36 -17.59
N GLY A 21 -35.31 -12.00 -16.53
CA GLY A 21 -36.69 -12.50 -16.47
C GLY A 21 -36.96 -13.80 -17.24
N THR A 22 -36.12 -14.16 -18.22
CA THR A 22 -36.20 -15.40 -19.02
C THR A 22 -35.41 -16.58 -18.42
N GLY A 23 -35.07 -16.52 -17.12
CA GLY A 23 -34.21 -17.52 -16.46
C GLY A 23 -32.72 -17.40 -16.81
N SER A 24 -32.35 -16.48 -17.70
CA SER A 24 -30.96 -16.13 -18.00
C SER A 24 -30.44 -15.02 -17.08
N THR A 25 -29.12 -15.08 -16.82
CA THR A 25 -28.40 -14.14 -15.97
C THR A 25 -27.34 -13.44 -16.81
N MET A 26 -27.34 -12.10 -16.80
CA MET A 26 -26.37 -11.27 -17.51
C MET A 26 -25.40 -10.61 -16.53
N VAL A 27 -24.10 -10.63 -16.83
CA VAL A 27 -23.10 -9.85 -16.10
C VAL A 27 -22.89 -8.54 -16.86
N VAL A 28 -23.18 -7.42 -16.19
CA VAL A 28 -22.98 -6.07 -16.72
C VAL A 28 -21.79 -5.46 -16.01
N PHE A 29 -20.82 -4.99 -16.77
CA PHE A 29 -19.67 -4.27 -16.24
C PHE A 29 -19.95 -2.76 -16.25
N ASP A 30 -19.46 -2.03 -15.26
CA ASP A 30 -19.38 -0.58 -15.38
C ASP A 30 -18.45 -0.18 -16.54
N ASP A 31 -18.81 0.88 -17.25
CA ASP A 31 -17.99 1.52 -18.29
C ASP A 31 -17.50 2.88 -17.80
N GLU A 32 -17.19 2.98 -16.50
CA GLU A 32 -16.67 4.22 -15.94
C GLU A 32 -15.23 4.45 -16.39
N THR A 33 -14.99 5.63 -16.94
CA THR A 33 -13.64 6.03 -17.33
C THR A 33 -12.73 6.18 -16.10
N VAL A 34 -11.42 5.98 -16.31
CA VAL A 34 -10.42 6.24 -15.26
C VAL A 34 -10.51 7.68 -14.74
N ALA A 35 -10.80 8.65 -15.61
CA ALA A 35 -10.96 10.05 -15.23
C ALA A 35 -12.11 10.24 -14.23
N SER A 36 -13.27 9.62 -14.50
CA SER A 36 -14.42 9.64 -13.60
C SER A 36 -14.11 9.01 -12.25
N LYS A 37 -13.41 7.85 -12.23
CA LYS A 37 -13.00 7.16 -10.99
C LYS A 37 -12.00 7.98 -10.17
N VAL A 38 -11.06 8.65 -10.83
CA VAL A 38 -10.11 9.58 -10.18
C VAL A 38 -10.84 10.78 -9.58
N GLN A 39 -11.84 11.34 -10.27
CA GLN A 39 -12.63 12.44 -9.74
C GLN A 39 -13.43 12.00 -8.49
N ALA A 40 -14.05 10.82 -8.54
CA ALA A 40 -14.79 10.24 -7.43
C ALA A 40 -13.89 9.88 -6.23
N LEU A 41 -12.59 9.62 -6.44
CA LEU A 41 -11.64 9.31 -5.37
C LEU A 41 -11.56 10.42 -4.32
N SER A 42 -11.74 11.68 -4.73
CA SER A 42 -11.72 12.84 -3.84
C SER A 42 -12.81 12.81 -2.75
N GLY A 43 -13.93 12.12 -3.02
CA GLY A 43 -15.04 11.96 -2.07
C GLY A 43 -14.96 10.72 -1.18
N LYS A 44 -13.98 9.83 -1.38
CA LYS A 44 -13.84 8.59 -0.60
C LYS A 44 -13.08 8.83 0.70
N LYS A 45 -13.46 8.13 1.78
CA LYS A 45 -12.69 8.18 3.02
C LYS A 45 -11.40 7.39 2.82
N VAL A 46 -10.34 7.83 3.49
CA VAL A 46 -9.01 7.17 3.45
C VAL A 46 -9.13 5.68 3.81
N MET A 47 -9.95 5.34 4.79
CA MET A 47 -10.15 3.95 5.24
C MET A 47 -11.02 3.10 4.30
N ASP A 48 -11.69 3.71 3.33
CA ASP A 48 -12.44 2.99 2.29
C ASP A 48 -11.49 2.39 1.25
N ILE A 49 -10.32 3.02 1.07
CA ILE A 49 -9.29 2.56 0.11
C ILE A 49 -8.09 1.91 0.80
N ALA A 50 -7.90 2.11 2.11
CA ALA A 50 -6.75 1.58 2.83
C ALA A 50 -6.76 0.05 2.95
N THR A 51 -5.61 -0.58 2.68
CA THR A 51 -5.37 -1.97 3.11
C THR A 51 -5.41 -2.08 4.64
N ARG A 52 -6.25 -2.99 5.16
CA ARG A 52 -6.46 -3.19 6.61
C ARG A 52 -5.43 -4.13 7.25
N LYS A 53 -4.99 -5.16 6.52
CA LYS A 53 -3.96 -6.11 7.01
C LYS A 53 -2.59 -5.54 6.69
N VAL A 54 -2.02 -4.81 7.65
CA VAL A 54 -0.73 -4.14 7.50
C VAL A 54 0.34 -4.96 8.23
N VAL A 55 1.49 -5.15 7.57
CA VAL A 55 2.69 -5.64 8.24
C VAL A 55 3.40 -4.44 8.85
N ALA A 56 3.76 -4.51 10.12
CA ALA A 56 4.48 -3.47 10.83
C ALA A 56 5.82 -4.02 11.36
N ALA A 57 6.81 -3.14 11.50
CA ALA A 57 8.04 -3.44 12.23
C ALA A 57 7.90 -2.97 13.69
N THR A 58 8.73 -3.49 14.58
CA THR A 58 8.86 -2.99 15.96
C THR A 58 10.10 -2.11 16.11
N PRO A 59 10.17 -1.22 17.13
CA PRO A 59 11.32 -0.33 17.33
C PRO A 59 12.64 -1.09 17.56
N ASP A 60 12.57 -2.25 18.21
CA ASP A 60 13.73 -3.07 18.56
C ASP A 60 14.12 -4.06 17.44
N GLN A 61 13.38 -4.08 16.33
CA GLN A 61 13.65 -5.01 15.24
C GLN A 61 14.90 -4.60 14.45
N HIS A 62 15.79 -5.56 14.20
CA HIS A 62 17.01 -5.30 13.42
C HIS A 62 16.69 -4.85 11.99
N VAL A 63 17.41 -3.82 11.52
CA VAL A 63 17.24 -3.23 10.19
C VAL A 63 17.36 -4.27 9.06
N GLY A 64 18.26 -5.26 9.19
CA GLY A 64 18.42 -6.33 8.21
C GLY A 64 17.17 -7.21 8.04
N GLU A 65 16.45 -7.49 9.12
CA GLU A 65 15.19 -8.23 9.06
C GLU A 65 14.10 -7.40 8.39
N VAL A 66 14.00 -6.12 8.76
CA VAL A 66 13.06 -5.18 8.14
C VAL A 66 13.35 -5.03 6.65
N ALA A 67 14.62 -4.95 6.25
CA ALA A 67 15.06 -4.93 4.86
C ALA A 67 14.59 -6.18 4.11
N ARG A 68 14.72 -7.36 4.72
CA ARG A 68 14.25 -8.63 4.16
C ARG A 68 12.74 -8.65 3.98
N ILE A 69 11.96 -8.11 4.93
CA ILE A 69 10.51 -7.97 4.80
C ILE A 69 10.15 -7.05 3.63
N LEU A 70 10.76 -5.84 3.59
CA LEU A 70 10.55 -4.85 2.52
C LEU A 70 10.86 -5.42 1.13
N ALA A 71 11.93 -6.20 1.01
CA ALA A 71 12.32 -6.85 -0.24
C ALA A 71 11.36 -8.00 -0.62
N LYS A 72 11.15 -8.96 0.28
CA LYS A 72 10.34 -10.17 0.01
C LYS A 72 8.89 -9.85 -0.30
N LYS A 73 8.32 -8.86 0.38
CA LYS A 73 6.91 -8.45 0.19
C LYS A 73 6.77 -7.30 -0.81
N GLN A 74 7.87 -6.84 -1.41
CA GLN A 74 7.95 -5.69 -2.29
C GLN A 74 7.35 -4.40 -1.70
N PHE A 75 7.28 -4.29 -0.37
CA PHE A 75 6.81 -3.09 0.30
C PHE A 75 7.83 -1.96 0.19
N LYS A 76 7.35 -0.75 -0.11
CA LYS A 76 8.17 0.46 -0.19
C LYS A 76 8.51 1.03 1.20
N LYS A 77 7.62 0.81 2.16
CA LYS A 77 7.70 1.31 3.53
C LYS A 77 6.88 0.43 4.47
N LEU A 78 7.22 0.46 5.75
CA LEU A 78 6.45 -0.16 6.84
C LEU A 78 6.20 0.87 7.95
N PRO A 79 5.02 0.86 8.59
CA PRO A 79 4.87 1.51 9.87
C PRO A 79 5.73 0.80 10.92
N VAL A 80 6.24 1.57 11.89
CA VAL A 80 6.87 1.06 13.10
C VAL A 80 5.91 1.27 14.25
N VAL A 81 5.54 0.19 14.93
CA VAL A 81 4.57 0.21 16.03
C VAL A 81 5.21 -0.33 17.31
N ASP A 82 4.94 0.32 18.44
CA ASP A 82 5.42 -0.14 19.75
C ASP A 82 4.61 -1.35 20.28
N GLY A 83 4.96 -1.80 21.50
CA GLY A 83 4.30 -2.94 22.15
C GLY A 83 2.81 -2.73 22.46
N ASP A 84 2.36 -1.47 22.56
CA ASP A 84 0.95 -1.10 22.76
C ASP A 84 0.21 -0.96 21.42
N GLY A 85 0.89 -1.19 20.29
CA GLY A 85 0.35 -1.02 18.94
C GLY A 85 0.26 0.44 18.48
N ARG A 86 0.91 1.38 19.17
CA ARG A 86 0.94 2.79 18.77
C ARG A 86 1.95 2.99 17.66
N LEU A 87 1.59 3.80 16.67
CA LEU A 87 2.50 4.21 15.60
C LEU A 87 3.58 5.14 16.17
N VAL A 88 4.83 4.71 16.10
CA VAL A 88 5.99 5.49 16.57
C VAL A 88 6.92 5.94 15.44
N GLY A 89 6.73 5.41 14.23
CA GLY A 89 7.53 5.84 13.09
C GLY A 89 7.16 5.15 11.78
N VAL A 90 7.94 5.44 10.74
CA VAL A 90 7.83 4.81 9.42
C VAL A 90 9.23 4.55 8.87
N ILE A 91 9.50 3.30 8.51
CA ILE A 91 10.76 2.92 7.87
C ILE A 91 10.54 2.72 6.37
N ARG A 92 11.38 3.35 5.55
CA ARG A 92 11.31 3.31 4.08
C ARG A 92 12.47 2.48 3.54
N ARG A 93 12.23 1.76 2.44
CA ARG A 93 13.30 1.05 1.72
C ARG A 93 14.45 1.99 1.33
N LYS A 94 14.12 3.21 0.89
CA LYS A 94 15.13 4.25 0.59
C LYS A 94 16.04 4.54 1.79
N SER A 95 15.47 4.73 2.98
CA SER A 95 16.24 5.03 4.20
C SER A 95 17.13 3.87 4.63
N VAL A 96 16.66 2.62 4.45
CA VAL A 96 17.51 1.43 4.67
C VAL A 96 18.71 1.42 3.71
N MET A 97 18.47 1.72 2.43
CA MET A 97 19.53 1.77 1.42
C MET A 97 20.52 2.90 1.67
N GLU A 98 20.05 4.10 2.00
CA GLU A 98 20.90 5.25 2.36
C GLU A 98 21.79 4.90 3.55
N HIS A 99 21.21 4.35 4.62
CA HIS A 99 21.96 3.97 5.81
C HIS A 99 22.99 2.86 5.53
N ALA A 100 22.62 1.86 4.73
CA ALA A 100 23.55 0.81 4.32
C ALA A 100 24.69 1.36 3.44
N PHE A 101 24.38 2.32 2.55
CA PHE A 101 25.37 2.96 1.71
C PHE A 101 26.35 3.80 2.54
N ASP A 102 25.86 4.62 3.46
CA ASP A 102 26.70 5.43 4.36
C ASP A 102 27.60 4.55 5.24
N ALA A 103 27.11 3.37 5.65
CA ALA A 103 27.89 2.42 6.44
C ALA A 103 28.97 1.69 5.63
N LEU A 104 28.72 1.40 4.35
CA LEU A 104 29.65 0.68 3.46
C LEU A 104 30.64 1.61 2.74
N PHE A 105 30.22 2.85 2.49
CA PHE A 105 31.00 3.90 1.84
C PHE A 105 30.99 5.14 2.72
N PRO A 106 31.73 5.14 3.85
CA PRO A 106 31.86 6.31 4.69
C PRO A 106 32.35 7.48 3.83
N LYS A 107 31.73 8.65 3.99
CA LYS A 107 32.20 9.85 3.30
C LYS A 107 33.61 10.16 3.81
N ASP A 108 34.58 10.15 2.90
CA ASP A 108 35.94 10.63 3.17
C ASP A 108 35.81 12.14 3.38
N ASP A 109 35.80 12.58 4.63
CA ASP A 109 35.71 13.98 5.02
C ASP A 109 37.09 14.61 4.75
N ARG A 110 37.30 15.13 3.52
CA ARG A 110 38.43 15.98 3.15
C ARG A 110 37.97 17.36 2.75
#